data_AF-A0A502SAS8-F1
#
_entry.id   AF-A0A502SAS8-F1
#
_cell.length_a   1.000
_cell.length_b   1.000
_cell.length_c   1.000
_cell.angle_alpha   90.00
_cell.angle_beta   90.00
_cell.angle_gamma   90.00
#
_symmetry.space_group_name_H-M   'P 1'
#
loop_
_entity.id
_entity.type
_entity.pdbx_description
1 polymer ?
#
loop_
_entity_poly.entity_id
_entity_poly.type
_entity_poly.pdbx_seq_one_letter_code
_entity_poly.pdbx_strand_id
1 'polypeptide(L)'
;MSTRGANFLEIWMAEHLPDAVTNDPAAINDLADQAMEAADREGIAVSEIYEEVGSVFEVIAAAMQHRDGLLEADLATFDLLAGRLSREANISEEQAHDLVGRFGTGWEVLLNEAHFMKELEGRLGEVKQQ
;
A
#
# COMPACT_ATOMS: atom_id res chain seq x y z
N MET A 1 -1.09 -24.00 -5.48
CA MET A 1 -2.15 -23.13 -6.03
C MET A 1 -1.55 -22.41 -7.21
N SER A 2 -2.26 -22.38 -8.33
CA SER A 2 -1.93 -21.45 -9.41
C SER A 2 -2.15 -20.02 -8.91
N THR A 3 -1.46 -19.07 -9.51
CA THR A 3 -1.67 -17.62 -9.32
C THR A 3 -1.93 -16.96 -10.67
N ARG A 4 -2.41 -17.75 -11.63
CA ARG A 4 -2.50 -17.33 -13.03
C ARG A 4 -3.72 -16.45 -13.24
N GLY A 5 -4.84 -16.79 -12.61
CA GLY A 5 -6.07 -16.00 -12.66
C GLY A 5 -5.91 -14.65 -11.96
N ALA A 6 -5.29 -14.64 -10.78
CA ALA A 6 -5.02 -13.42 -10.02
C ALA A 6 -4.06 -12.48 -10.78
N ASN A 7 -2.97 -13.00 -11.34
CA ASN A 7 -2.00 -12.19 -12.09
C ASN A 7 -2.61 -11.64 -13.40
N PHE A 8 -3.42 -12.44 -14.11
CA PHE A 8 -4.18 -11.95 -15.26
C PHE A 8 -5.11 -10.79 -14.86
N LEU A 9 -5.86 -10.95 -13.77
CA LEU A 9 -6.83 -9.94 -13.33
C LEU A 9 -6.11 -8.64 -12.93
N GLU A 10 -4.95 -8.72 -12.27
CA GLU A 10 -4.12 -7.57 -11.92
C GLU A 10 -3.66 -6.79 -13.16
N ILE A 11 -3.11 -7.50 -14.16
CA ILE A 11 -2.66 -6.89 -15.42
C ILE A 11 -3.85 -6.30 -16.20
N TRP A 12 -4.94 -7.04 -16.32
CA TRP A 12 -6.13 -6.60 -17.04
C TRP A 12 -6.71 -5.31 -16.43
N MET A 13 -6.79 -5.25 -15.10
CA MET A 13 -7.27 -4.07 -14.37
C MET A 13 -6.35 -2.85 -14.57
N ALA A 14 -5.03 -3.05 -14.60
CA ALA A 14 -4.09 -1.96 -14.84
C ALA A 14 -4.33 -1.31 -16.21
N GLU A 15 -4.65 -2.11 -17.23
CA GLU A 15 -4.86 -1.66 -18.61
C GLU A 15 -6.28 -1.17 -18.92
N HIS A 16 -7.30 -1.77 -18.30
CA HIS A 16 -8.71 -1.57 -18.69
C HIS A 16 -9.53 -0.76 -17.69
N LEU A 17 -9.07 -0.56 -16.45
CA LEU A 17 -9.81 0.28 -15.51
C LEU A 17 -9.73 1.76 -15.92
N PRO A 18 -10.87 2.47 -15.94
CA PRO A 18 -10.88 3.90 -16.19
C PRO A 18 -10.15 4.67 -15.08
N ASP A 19 -9.54 5.80 -15.43
CA ASP A 19 -8.87 6.70 -14.47
C ASP A 19 -9.85 7.39 -13.50
N ALA A 20 -11.15 7.33 -13.78
CA ALA A 20 -12.16 7.94 -12.93
C ALA A 20 -12.59 6.98 -11.80
N VAL A 21 -12.52 7.45 -10.56
CA VAL A 21 -13.12 6.77 -9.41
C VAL A 21 -14.64 6.70 -9.60
N THR A 22 -15.18 5.49 -9.69
CA THR A 22 -16.63 5.23 -9.78
C THR A 22 -17.04 4.16 -8.79
N ASN A 23 -18.19 4.36 -8.15
CA ASN A 23 -18.84 3.40 -7.25
C ASN A 23 -20.15 2.87 -7.84
N ASP A 24 -20.37 3.04 -9.14
CA ASP A 24 -21.57 2.57 -9.80
C ASP A 24 -21.55 1.03 -9.94
N PRO A 25 -22.39 0.29 -9.20
CA PRO A 25 -22.39 -1.18 -9.20
C PRO A 25 -22.60 -1.78 -10.60
N ALA A 26 -23.33 -1.08 -11.49
CA ALA A 26 -23.53 -1.54 -12.86
C ALA A 26 -22.22 -1.50 -13.66
N ALA A 27 -21.46 -0.41 -13.55
CA ALA A 27 -20.16 -0.29 -14.20
C ALA A 27 -19.14 -1.31 -13.65
N ILE A 28 -19.16 -1.59 -12.33
CA ILE A 28 -18.31 -2.62 -11.73
C ILE A 28 -18.67 -4.00 -12.28
N ASN A 29 -19.96 -4.32 -12.39
CA ASN A 29 -20.42 -5.59 -12.95
C ASN A 29 -20.02 -5.74 -14.42
N ASP A 30 -20.19 -4.69 -15.23
CA ASP A 30 -19.80 -4.71 -16.64
C ASP A 30 -18.29 -4.93 -16.83
N LEU A 31 -17.46 -4.38 -15.94
CA LEU A 31 -16.02 -4.61 -15.93
C LEU A 31 -15.67 -6.05 -15.50
N ALA A 32 -16.38 -6.58 -14.51
CA ALA A 32 -16.21 -7.97 -14.10
C ALA A 32 -16.52 -8.91 -15.26
N ASP A 33 -17.65 -8.72 -15.96
CA ASP A 33 -18.03 -9.53 -17.12
C ASP A 33 -16.97 -9.46 -18.24
N GLN A 34 -16.43 -8.27 -18.52
CA GLN A 34 -15.37 -8.09 -19.51
C GLN A 34 -14.06 -8.80 -19.11
N ALA A 35 -13.67 -8.72 -17.83
CA ALA A 35 -12.49 -9.42 -17.32
C ALA A 35 -12.65 -10.93 -17.45
N MET A 36 -13.83 -11.48 -17.15
CA MET A 36 -14.10 -12.91 -17.28
C MET A 36 -14.09 -13.36 -18.75
N GLU A 37 -14.64 -12.55 -19.65
CA GLU A 37 -14.61 -12.86 -21.09
C GLU A 37 -13.17 -12.81 -21.64
N ALA A 38 -12.34 -11.87 -21.17
CA ALA A 38 -10.93 -11.80 -21.54
C ALA A 38 -10.11 -12.98 -20.98
N ALA A 39 -10.40 -13.40 -19.74
CA ALA A 39 -9.78 -14.59 -19.15
C ALA A 39 -10.09 -15.86 -19.95
N ASP A 40 -11.34 -16.03 -20.40
CA ASP A 40 -11.74 -17.18 -21.22
C ASP A 40 -10.97 -17.20 -22.56
N ARG A 41 -10.76 -16.04 -23.19
CA ARG A 41 -9.93 -15.92 -24.40
C ARG A 41 -8.46 -16.27 -24.17
N GLU A 42 -7.94 -15.99 -22.99
CA GLU A 42 -6.57 -16.36 -22.54
C GLU A 42 -6.47 -17.85 -22.13
N GLY A 43 -7.57 -18.59 -22.16
CA GLY A 43 -7.67 -19.98 -21.75
C GLY A 43 -7.57 -20.17 -20.24
N ILE A 44 -7.93 -19.15 -19.46
CA ILE A 44 -8.00 -19.19 -18.00
C ILE A 44 -9.43 -19.51 -17.61
N ALA A 45 -9.61 -20.60 -16.85
CA ALA A 45 -10.94 -20.99 -16.42
C ALA A 45 -11.50 -19.99 -15.40
N VAL A 46 -12.76 -19.60 -15.60
CA VAL A 46 -13.53 -18.75 -14.66
C VAL A 46 -13.46 -19.29 -13.22
N SER A 47 -13.54 -20.60 -13.05
CA SER A 47 -13.43 -21.26 -11.75
C SER A 47 -12.06 -21.10 -11.10
N GLU A 48 -10.98 -21.11 -11.90
CA GLU A 48 -9.60 -20.89 -11.40
C GLU A 48 -9.47 -19.47 -10.83
N ILE A 49 -10.07 -18.48 -11.49
CA ILE A 49 -10.12 -17.10 -10.99
C ILE A 49 -10.92 -17.04 -9.69
N TYR A 50 -12.14 -17.58 -9.63
CA TYR A 50 -12.93 -17.53 -8.41
C TYR A 50 -12.27 -18.26 -7.22
N GLU A 51 -11.55 -19.35 -7.46
CA GLU A 51 -10.79 -20.05 -6.42
C GLU A 51 -9.61 -19.22 -5.90
N GLU A 52 -8.96 -18.45 -6.78
CA GLU A 52 -7.79 -17.63 -6.43
C GLU A 52 -8.15 -16.29 -5.79
N VAL A 53 -9.17 -15.59 -6.32
CA VAL A 53 -9.51 -14.21 -5.91
C VAL A 53 -10.84 -14.10 -5.14
N GLY A 54 -11.64 -15.17 -5.10
CA GLY A 54 -12.92 -15.21 -4.38
C GLY A 54 -14.03 -14.45 -5.09
N SER A 55 -13.95 -13.12 -5.14
CA SER A 55 -14.96 -12.24 -5.76
C SER A 55 -14.32 -11.20 -6.66
N VAL A 56 -14.38 -11.43 -7.97
CA VAL A 56 -13.87 -10.51 -9.00
C VAL A 56 -14.54 -9.13 -8.90
N PHE A 57 -15.84 -9.10 -8.57
CA PHE A 57 -16.56 -7.84 -8.33
C PHE A 57 -15.95 -7.04 -7.19
N GLU A 58 -15.66 -7.66 -6.04
CA GLU A 58 -15.07 -6.97 -4.89
C GLU A 58 -13.65 -6.50 -5.19
N VAL A 59 -12.87 -7.29 -5.91
CA VAL A 59 -11.50 -6.94 -6.33
C VAL A 59 -11.51 -5.72 -7.24
N ILE A 60 -12.39 -5.69 -8.24
CA ILE A 60 -12.52 -4.54 -9.15
C ILE A 60 -13.09 -3.33 -8.41
N ALA A 61 -14.07 -3.51 -7.53
CA ALA A 61 -14.63 -2.44 -6.72
C ALA A 61 -13.58 -1.82 -5.79
N ALA A 62 -12.75 -2.63 -5.15
CA ALA A 62 -11.63 -2.18 -4.35
C ALA A 62 -10.59 -1.46 -5.23
N ALA A 63 -10.22 -2.02 -6.38
CA ALA A 63 -9.27 -1.39 -7.29
C ALA A 63 -9.73 0.00 -7.77
N MET A 64 -11.02 0.16 -8.10
CA MET A 64 -11.58 1.47 -8.49
C MET A 64 -11.66 2.47 -7.33
N GLN A 65 -11.92 2.00 -6.11
CA GLN A 65 -11.90 2.86 -4.91
C GLN A 65 -10.49 3.25 -4.48
N HIS A 66 -9.50 2.43 -4.84
CA HIS A 66 -8.11 2.57 -4.41
C HIS A 66 -7.15 3.00 -5.54
N ARG A 67 -7.62 3.33 -6.75
CA ARG A 67 -6.73 3.71 -7.87
C ARG A 67 -6.01 5.05 -7.66
N ASP A 68 -6.51 5.90 -6.77
CA ASP A 68 -5.81 7.09 -6.24
C ASP A 68 -4.97 6.79 -4.97
N GLY A 69 -5.06 5.60 -4.40
CA GLY A 69 -4.56 5.29 -3.06
C GLY A 69 -3.44 4.26 -2.97
N LEU A 70 -3.23 3.39 -3.97
CA LEU A 70 -2.27 2.29 -3.81
C LEU A 70 -0.79 2.71 -3.91
N LEU A 71 -0.49 3.92 -4.39
CA LEU A 71 0.87 4.45 -4.44
C LEU A 71 1.05 5.70 -3.55
N GLU A 72 -0.02 6.47 -3.35
CA GLU A 72 0.00 7.69 -2.53
C GLU A 72 -0.41 7.44 -1.08
N ALA A 73 -1.28 6.48 -0.77
CA ALA A 73 -1.69 6.28 0.63
C ALA A 73 -0.59 5.59 1.45
N ASP A 74 0.24 4.74 0.85
CA ASP A 74 1.37 4.15 1.56
C ASP A 74 2.45 5.23 1.78
N LEU A 75 2.85 5.98 0.75
CA LEU A 75 3.81 7.08 0.90
C LEU A 75 3.29 8.22 1.80
N ALA A 76 2.02 8.62 1.68
CA ALA A 76 1.43 9.61 2.58
C ALA A 76 1.26 9.08 4.00
N THR A 77 1.02 7.78 4.19
CA THR A 77 1.03 7.18 5.53
C THR A 77 2.44 7.20 6.10
N PHE A 78 3.46 6.92 5.29
CA PHE A 78 4.87 7.01 5.67
C PHE A 78 5.25 8.45 6.07
N ASP A 79 4.88 9.45 5.29
CA ASP A 79 5.16 10.87 5.57
C ASP A 79 4.38 11.37 6.80
N LEU A 80 3.12 10.97 6.95
CA LEU A 80 2.33 11.29 8.16
C LEU A 80 2.90 10.63 9.41
N LEU A 81 3.36 9.38 9.30
CA LEU A 81 3.98 8.64 10.40
C LEU A 81 5.32 9.27 10.77
N ALA A 82 6.15 9.62 9.80
CA ALA A 82 7.43 10.26 10.01
C ALA A 82 7.28 11.68 10.58
N GLY A 83 6.33 12.47 10.07
CA GLY A 83 5.98 13.79 10.60
C GLY A 83 5.47 13.74 12.04
N ARG A 84 4.70 12.70 12.40
CA ARG A 84 4.28 12.46 13.78
C ARG A 84 5.44 12.01 14.66
N LEU A 85 6.28 11.10 14.18
CA LEU A 85 7.44 10.57 14.91
C LEU A 85 8.46 11.67 15.22
N SER A 86 8.73 12.56 14.26
CA SER A 86 9.60 13.72 14.46
C SER A 86 9.11 14.62 15.60
N ARG A 87 7.80 14.89 15.68
CA ARG A 87 7.21 15.71 16.75
C ARG A 87 7.21 15.01 18.10
N GLU A 88 6.89 13.73 18.14
CA GLU A 88 6.76 12.96 19.40
C GLU A 88 8.13 12.65 20.02
N ALA A 89 9.10 12.24 19.20
CA ALA A 89 10.45 11.88 19.66
C ALA A 89 11.44 13.05 19.61
N ASN A 90 11.02 14.22 19.10
CA ASN A 90 11.84 15.42 18.94
C ASN A 90 13.15 15.17 18.14
N ILE A 91 13.01 14.38 17.07
CA ILE A 91 14.07 14.04 16.10
C ILE A 91 13.84 14.78 14.78
N SER A 92 14.85 14.86 13.92
CA SER A 92 14.67 15.49 12.60
C SER A 92 13.73 14.67 11.71
N GLU A 93 13.08 15.33 10.76
CA GLU A 93 12.20 14.67 9.78
C GLU A 93 12.97 13.65 8.93
N GLU A 94 14.21 13.95 8.56
CA GLU A 94 15.11 13.01 7.87
C GLU A 94 15.37 11.74 8.70
N GLN A 95 15.60 11.87 10.00
CA GLN A 95 15.77 10.72 10.91
C GLN A 95 14.48 9.91 11.04
N ALA A 96 13.34 10.60 11.12
CA ALA A 96 12.05 9.93 11.16
C ALA A 96 11.80 9.14 9.86
N HIS A 97 12.12 9.70 8.69
CA HIS A 97 12.00 8.99 7.41
C HIS A 97 12.94 7.77 7.34
N ASP A 98 14.19 7.89 7.80
CA ASP A 98 15.13 6.75 7.85
C ASP A 98 14.61 5.64 8.77
N LEU A 99 14.07 5.99 9.93
CA LEU A 99 13.50 5.02 10.88
C LEU A 99 12.28 4.30 10.29
N VAL A 100 11.33 5.03 9.70
CA VAL A 100 10.15 4.43 9.08
C VAL A 100 10.55 3.55 7.89
N GLY A 101 11.53 3.98 7.08
CA GLY A 101 12.07 3.18 5.98
C GLY A 101 12.79 1.90 6.43
N ARG A 102 13.48 1.91 7.58
CA ARG A 102 14.29 0.77 8.06
C ARG A 102 13.53 -0.20 8.96
N PHE A 103 12.61 0.30 9.77
CA PHE A 103 11.88 -0.49 10.77
C PHE A 103 10.41 -0.73 10.39
N GLY A 104 9.90 -0.09 9.33
CA GLY A 104 8.52 -0.19 8.88
C GLY A 104 7.57 0.70 9.68
N THR A 105 6.27 0.37 9.69
CA THR A 105 5.20 1.22 10.25
C THR A 105 4.82 0.90 11.72
N GLY A 106 5.65 0.13 12.43
CA GLY A 106 5.41 -0.26 13.82
C GLY A 106 5.69 0.88 14.82
N TRP A 107 4.64 1.59 15.26
CA TRP A 107 4.75 2.80 16.09
C TRP A 107 5.56 2.63 17.40
N GLU A 108 5.37 1.53 18.13
CA GLU A 108 6.10 1.28 19.39
C GLU A 108 7.61 1.08 19.15
N VAL A 109 7.97 0.39 18.07
CA VAL A 109 9.37 0.14 17.67
C VAL A 109 10.02 1.45 17.25
N LEU A 110 9.31 2.23 16.42
CA LEU A 110 9.76 3.54 15.95
C LEU A 110 9.99 4.51 17.10
N LEU A 111 9.07 4.59 18.06
CA LEU A 111 9.21 5.46 19.21
C LEU A 111 10.40 5.07 20.09
N ASN A 112 10.57 3.77 20.36
CA ASN A 112 11.66 3.30 21.20
C ASN A 112 13.02 3.60 20.55
N GLU A 113 13.15 3.37 19.24
CA GLU A 113 14.40 3.64 18.51
C GLU A 113 14.65 5.14 18.35
N ALA A 114 13.61 5.94 18.07
CA ALA A 114 13.72 7.38 17.98
C ALA A 114 14.17 8.02 19.31
N HIS A 115 13.62 7.56 20.44
CA HIS A 115 14.07 7.98 21.76
C HIS A 115 15.51 7.53 22.06
N PHE A 116 15.87 6.31 21.66
CA PHE A 116 17.24 5.81 21.81
C PHE A 116 18.25 6.66 21.02
N MET A 117 17.92 7.02 19.77
CA MET A 117 18.74 7.92 18.95
C MET A 117 18.88 9.30 19.59
N LYS A 118 17.79 9.87 20.10
CA LYS A 118 17.81 11.18 20.76
C LYS A 118 18.69 11.20 22.00
N GLU A 119 18.64 10.13 22.79
CA GLU A 119 19.47 9.94 23.98
C GLU A 119 20.97 9.84 23.60
N LEU A 120 21.30 9.15 22.51
CA LEU A 120 22.68 9.05 22.02
C LEU A 120 23.24 10.40 21.54
N GLU A 121 22.43 11.21 20.85
CA GLU A 121 22.84 12.56 20.43
C GLU A 121 23.09 13.48 21.63
N GLY A 122 22.23 13.43 22.66
CA GLY A 122 22.41 14.20 23.89
C GLY A 122 23.74 13.90 24.56
N ARG A 123 24.10 12.62 24.65
CA ARG A 123 25.37 12.17 25.27
C ARG A 123 26.60 12.50 24.46
N LEU A 124 26.51 12.52 23.12
CA LEU A 124 27.62 12.93 22.25
C LEU A 124 27.86 14.45 22.24
N GLY A 125 26.82 15.25 22.51
CA GLY A 125 26.92 16.71 22.66
C GLY A 125 27.67 17.14 23.93
N GLU A 126 27.55 16.38 25.02
CA GLU A 126 28.18 16.70 26.30
C GLU A 126 29.69 16.43 26.34
N VAL A 127 30.19 15.48 25.54
CA VAL A 127 31.63 15.11 25.51
C VAL A 127 32.48 16.17 24.79
N LYS A 128 31.89 17.06 23.98
CA LYS A 128 32.63 18.10 23.25
C LYS A 128 32.83 19.42 24.02
N GLN A 129 32.39 19.52 25.27
CA GLN A 129 32.55 20.73 26.10
C GLN A 129 33.45 20.56 27.35
N GLN A 130 34.28 19.52 27.40
CA GLN A 130 35.34 19.38 28.41
C GLN A 130 36.74 19.58 27.82
#